data_AF-A0A5R2MU18-F1
#
_entry.id   AF-A0A5R2MU18-F1
#
_cell.length_a   1.000
_cell.length_b   1.000
_cell.length_c   1.000
_cell.angle_alpha   90.00
_cell.angle_beta   90.00
_cell.angle_gamma   90.00
#
_symmetry.space_group_name_H-M   'P 1'
#
loop_
_entity.id
_entity.type
_entity.pdbx_description
1 polymer ?
#
loop_
_entity_poly.entity_id
_entity_poly.type
_entity_poly.pdbx_seq_one_letter_code
_entity_poly.pdbx_strand_id
1 'polypeptide(L)'
;QKPTKSAQPARLSQWWQRLRDPQLNMLVAEAVAGNLDVATAKAKIREARASYRQSAGTFLPSVDGSGSITRNKSAETTSGANSIYAEYQAGFDASWELDL
;
A
#
# COMPACT_ATOMS: atom_id res chain seq x y z
N GLN A 1 3.24 -41.69 34.42
CA GLN A 1 4.16 -40.54 34.22
C GLN A 1 3.33 -39.27 34.27
N LYS A 2 3.63 -38.29 35.13
CA LYS A 2 2.88 -37.01 35.19
C LYS A 2 3.35 -36.11 34.04
N PRO A 3 2.47 -35.55 33.20
CA PRO A 3 2.89 -34.67 32.13
C PRO A 3 3.39 -33.34 32.72
N THR A 4 4.65 -33.03 32.50
CA THR A 4 5.23 -31.72 32.80
C THR A 4 4.68 -30.71 31.80
N LYS A 5 3.85 -29.79 32.28
CA LYS A 5 3.33 -28.65 31.51
C LYS A 5 4.52 -27.87 30.95
N SER A 6 4.67 -27.80 29.62
CA SER A 6 5.71 -27.01 28.98
C SER A 6 5.60 -25.55 29.43
N ALA A 7 6.72 -24.96 29.84
CA ALA A 7 6.76 -23.56 30.23
C ALA A 7 6.43 -22.71 29.00
N GLN A 8 5.35 -21.92 29.07
CA GLN A 8 5.05 -20.97 28.00
C GLN A 8 6.20 -19.97 27.86
N PRO A 9 6.64 -19.67 26.63
CA PRO A 9 7.70 -18.69 26.42
C PRO A 9 7.29 -17.37 27.06
N ALA A 10 8.18 -16.79 27.85
CA ALA A 10 7.92 -15.52 28.49
C ALA A 10 7.58 -14.47 27.42
N ARG A 11 6.51 -13.69 27.63
CA ARG A 11 6.24 -12.52 26.79
C ARG A 11 7.30 -11.46 27.07
N LEU A 12 8.44 -11.56 26.38
CA LEU A 12 9.58 -10.65 26.51
C LEU A 12 9.31 -9.27 25.91
N SER A 13 8.27 -9.14 25.07
CA SER A 13 7.86 -7.86 24.48
C SER A 13 7.48 -6.79 25.50
N GLN A 14 7.11 -7.20 26.73
CA GLN A 14 6.74 -6.31 27.84
C GLN A 14 7.48 -6.70 29.12
N TRP A 15 8.76 -7.05 29.02
CA TRP A 15 9.56 -7.59 30.13
C TRP A 15 9.53 -6.70 31.38
N TRP A 16 9.45 -5.38 31.23
CA TRP A 16 9.45 -4.39 32.30
C TRP A 16 8.23 -4.50 33.23
N GLN A 17 7.10 -5.06 32.76
CA GLN A 17 5.91 -5.24 33.60
C GLN A 17 6.18 -6.18 34.80
N ARG A 18 7.19 -7.05 34.71
CA ARG A 18 7.58 -7.92 35.82
C ARG A 18 8.20 -7.18 37.00
N LEU A 19 8.62 -5.93 36.79
CA LEU A 19 9.11 -5.05 37.85
C LEU A 19 7.98 -4.51 38.75
N ARG A 20 6.71 -4.70 38.34
CA ARG A 20 5.51 -4.28 39.09
C ARG A 20 5.50 -2.79 39.43
N ASP A 21 5.98 -1.97 38.51
CA ASP A 21 5.99 -0.51 38.63
C ASP A 21 4.95 0.11 37.68
N PRO A 22 3.83 0.63 38.20
CA PRO A 22 2.80 1.28 37.39
C PRO A 22 3.28 2.55 36.69
N GLN A 23 4.20 3.31 37.31
CA GLN A 23 4.75 4.53 36.72
C GLN A 23 5.63 4.18 35.52
N LEU A 24 6.50 3.17 35.64
CA LEU A 24 7.29 2.67 34.52
C LEU A 24 6.40 2.21 33.36
N ASN A 25 5.31 1.52 33.64
CA ASN A 25 4.37 1.09 32.61
C ASN A 25 3.77 2.28 31.83
N MET A 26 3.40 3.36 32.53
CA MET A 26 2.88 4.57 31.89
C MET A 26 3.96 5.25 31.03
N LEU A 27 5.17 5.41 31.57
CA LEU A 27 6.28 6.03 30.83
C LEU A 27 6.64 5.28 29.56
N VAL A 28 6.66 3.93 29.60
CA VAL A 28 6.92 3.13 28.39
C VAL A 28 5.77 3.28 27.39
N ALA A 29 4.52 3.30 27.84
CA ALA A 29 3.38 3.49 26.95
C ALA A 29 3.41 4.87 26.26
N GLU A 30 3.69 5.93 27.03
CA GLU A 30 3.84 7.29 26.51
C GLU A 30 5.00 7.41 25.54
N ALA A 31 6.16 6.84 25.88
CA ALA A 31 7.32 6.81 24.99
C ALA A 31 6.99 6.11 23.66
N VAL A 32 6.35 4.94 23.68
CA VAL A 32 5.98 4.24 22.44
C VAL A 32 4.95 5.02 21.61
N ALA A 33 4.06 5.78 22.25
CA ALA A 33 3.02 6.56 21.58
C ALA A 33 3.57 7.86 20.96
N GLY A 34 4.48 8.56 21.65
CA GLY A 34 4.97 9.89 21.28
C GLY A 34 6.37 9.94 20.66
N ASN A 35 7.11 8.84 20.62
CA ASN A 35 8.50 8.85 20.16
C ASN A 35 8.62 8.88 18.62
N LEU A 36 9.30 9.90 18.10
CA LEU A 36 9.52 10.12 16.67
C LEU A 36 10.43 9.08 16.02
N ASP A 37 11.37 8.49 16.74
CA ASP A 37 12.20 7.39 16.23
C ASP A 37 11.37 6.13 16.02
N VAL A 38 10.44 5.82 16.94
CA VAL A 38 9.48 4.72 16.79
C VAL A 38 8.57 4.98 15.59
N ALA A 39 8.07 6.20 15.43
CA ALA A 39 7.28 6.59 14.25
C ALA A 39 8.09 6.44 12.95
N THR A 40 9.35 6.85 12.96
CA THR A 40 10.28 6.72 11.84
C THR A 40 10.55 5.26 11.49
N ALA A 41 10.78 4.41 12.49
CA ALA A 41 10.99 2.97 12.29
C ALA A 41 9.75 2.31 11.67
N LYS A 42 8.53 2.67 12.13
CA LYS A 42 7.28 2.21 11.52
C LYS A 42 7.15 2.69 10.07
N ALA A 43 7.53 3.92 9.77
CA ALA A 43 7.51 4.48 8.42
C ALA A 43 8.47 3.72 7.49
N LYS A 44 9.70 3.43 7.93
CA LYS A 44 10.68 2.63 7.18
C LYS A 44 10.17 1.22 6.85
N ILE A 45 9.48 0.58 7.79
CA ILE A 45 8.85 -0.74 7.53
C ILE A 45 7.75 -0.62 6.47
N ARG A 46 6.92 0.43 6.53
CA ARG A 46 5.87 0.67 5.52
C ARG A 46 6.47 0.93 4.14
N GLU A 47 7.53 1.71 4.06
CA GLU A 47 8.29 1.97 2.84
C GLU A 47 8.86 0.67 2.26
N ALA A 48 9.59 -0.12 3.06
CA ALA A 48 10.14 -1.40 2.60
C ALA A 48 9.06 -2.35 2.07
N ARG A 49 7.88 -2.41 2.71
CA ARG A 49 6.73 -3.19 2.23
C ARG A 49 6.12 -2.64 0.95
N ALA A 50 6.11 -1.32 0.75
CA ALA A 50 5.64 -0.71 -0.48
C ALA A 50 6.58 -1.03 -1.65
N SER A 51 7.90 -0.89 -1.44
CA SER A 51 8.92 -1.24 -2.43
C SER A 51 8.87 -2.73 -2.78
N TYR A 52 8.70 -3.61 -1.78
CA TYR A 52 8.50 -5.04 -2.02
C TYR A 52 7.24 -5.30 -2.86
N ARG A 53 6.10 -4.69 -2.53
CA ARG A 53 4.87 -4.86 -3.33
C ARG A 53 5.00 -4.33 -4.75
N GLN A 54 5.72 -3.23 -4.96
CA GLN A 54 6.01 -2.71 -6.29
C GLN A 54 6.84 -3.71 -7.10
N SER A 55 7.91 -4.25 -6.52
CA SER A 55 8.76 -5.25 -7.17
C SER A 55 8.05 -6.60 -7.34
N ALA A 56 7.20 -7.02 -6.39
CA ALA A 56 6.44 -8.26 -6.51
C ALA A 56 5.30 -8.11 -7.54
N GLY A 57 4.76 -6.91 -7.69
CA GLY A 57 3.70 -6.60 -8.65
C GLY A 57 4.13 -6.79 -10.10
N THR A 58 5.43 -6.68 -10.42
CA THR A 58 5.93 -6.88 -11.79
C THR A 58 5.79 -8.32 -12.27
N PHE A 59 5.61 -9.29 -11.37
CA PHE A 59 5.37 -10.69 -11.73
C PHE A 59 3.88 -10.98 -12.02
N LEU A 60 3.00 -10.01 -11.81
CA LEU A 60 1.57 -10.12 -12.08
C LEU A 60 1.23 -9.34 -13.37
N PRO A 61 0.08 -9.61 -14.01
CA PRO A 61 -0.39 -8.78 -15.11
C PRO A 61 -0.52 -7.30 -14.71
N SER A 62 0.03 -6.40 -15.53
CA SER A 62 -0.27 -4.97 -15.47
C SER A 62 -1.64 -4.73 -16.07
N VAL A 63 -2.36 -3.79 -15.49
CA VAL A 63 -3.73 -3.47 -15.83
C VAL A 63 -3.90 -1.96 -15.79
N ASP A 64 -4.38 -1.39 -16.89
CA ASP A 64 -4.54 0.05 -17.05
C ASP A 64 -5.91 0.37 -17.66
N GLY A 65 -6.42 1.57 -17.37
CA GLY A 65 -7.69 2.06 -17.87
C GLY A 65 -7.57 3.50 -18.33
N SER A 66 -8.25 3.84 -19.42
CA SER A 66 -8.19 5.18 -20.00
C SER A 66 -9.58 5.70 -20.38
N GLY A 67 -9.71 7.02 -20.39
CA GLY A 67 -10.92 7.71 -20.82
C GLY A 67 -10.60 9.11 -21.30
N SER A 68 -11.21 9.53 -22.41
CA SER A 68 -10.98 10.85 -23.00
C SER A 68 -12.27 11.41 -23.60
N ILE A 69 -12.34 12.74 -23.66
CA ILE A 69 -13.39 13.47 -24.36
C ILE A 69 -12.70 14.52 -25.23
N THR A 70 -12.94 14.45 -26.53
CA THR A 70 -12.38 15.39 -27.50
C THR A 70 -13.50 16.07 -28.26
N ARG A 71 -13.57 17.41 -28.21
CA ARG A 71 -14.54 18.18 -29.00
C ARG A 71 -13.92 18.58 -30.33
N ASN A 72 -14.49 18.06 -31.41
CA ASN A 72 -13.99 18.26 -32.76
C ASN A 72 -14.89 19.22 -33.53
N LYS A 73 -14.29 19.97 -34.46
CA LYS A 73 -14.99 20.77 -35.46
C LYS A 73 -14.51 20.33 -36.84
N SER A 74 -15.39 19.72 -37.62
CA SER A 74 -15.12 19.39 -39.03
C SER A 74 -15.38 20.60 -39.91
N ALA A 75 -14.44 20.91 -40.79
CA ALA A 75 -14.62 21.90 -41.84
C ALA A 75 -15.43 21.32 -43.00
N GLU A 76 -16.19 22.19 -43.68
CA GLU A 76 -17.02 21.83 -44.84
C GLU A 76 -16.22 21.18 -45.98
N THR A 77 -14.96 21.59 -46.17
CA THR A 77 -14.04 21.00 -47.15
C THR A 77 -13.71 19.52 -46.90
N THR A 78 -13.90 19.04 -45.66
CA THR A 78 -13.58 17.66 -45.25
C THR A 78 -14.84 16.80 -45.11
N SER A 79 -15.98 17.38 -44.75
CA SER A 79 -17.21 16.63 -44.41
C SER A 79 -18.47 17.07 -45.18
N GLY A 80 -18.36 18.00 -46.12
CA GLY A 80 -19.50 18.55 -46.89
C GLY A 80 -20.39 19.53 -46.12
N ALA A 81 -20.18 19.68 -44.81
CA ALA A 81 -20.82 20.67 -43.94
C ALA A 81 -19.93 20.96 -42.72
N ASN A 82 -20.06 22.16 -42.15
CA ASN A 82 -19.41 22.48 -40.88
C ASN A 82 -20.16 21.80 -39.71
N SER A 83 -19.49 20.93 -38.95
CA SER A 83 -20.10 20.16 -37.86
C SER A 83 -19.25 20.22 -36.60
N ILE A 84 -19.90 20.33 -35.44
CA ILE A 84 -19.24 20.25 -34.13
C ILE A 84 -19.80 19.06 -33.38
N TYR A 85 -18.92 18.16 -32.96
CA TYR A 85 -19.28 16.96 -32.21
C TYR A 85 -18.28 16.70 -31.09
N ALA A 86 -18.68 15.90 -30.12
CA ALA A 86 -17.81 15.40 -29.07
C ALA A 86 -17.58 13.91 -29.30
N GLU A 87 -16.33 13.50 -29.22
CA GLU A 87 -15.90 12.12 -29.25
C GLU A 87 -15.56 11.68 -27.83
N TYR A 88 -16.14 10.56 -27.41
CA TYR A 88 -15.96 9.98 -26.09
C TYR A 88 -15.29 8.63 -26.26
N GLN A 89 -14.16 8.42 -25.61
CA GLN A 89 -13.42 7.17 -25.65
C GLN A 89 -13.22 6.69 -24.21
N ALA A 90 -13.40 5.38 -23.98
CA ALA A 90 -13.10 4.73 -22.72
C ALA A 90 -12.60 3.32 -23.03
N GLY A 91 -11.58 2.87 -22.30
CA GLY A 91 -10.90 1.62 -22.58
C GLY A 91 -10.15 1.06 -21.38
N PHE A 92 -9.71 -0.18 -21.53
CA PHE A 92 -8.95 -0.94 -20.56
C PHE A 92 -7.99 -1.87 -21.27
N ASP A 93 -6.78 -2.00 -20.75
CA ASP A 93 -5.71 -2.83 -21.29
C ASP A 93 -5.09 -3.69 -20.19
N ALA A 94 -4.62 -4.88 -20.56
CA ALA A 94 -3.87 -5.76 -19.66
C ALA A 94 -2.66 -6.37 -20.40
N SER A 95 -1.51 -6.43 -19.74
CA SER A 95 -0.28 -7.00 -20.28
C SER A 95 0.47 -7.80 -19.22
N TRP A 96 1.18 -8.85 -19.62
CA TRP A 96 1.95 -9.68 -18.70
C TRP A 96 3.19 -10.25 -19.36
N GLU A 97 4.33 -10.18 -18.67
CA GLU A 97 5.57 -10.83 -19.05
C GLU A 97 5.80 -12.05 -18.14
N LEU A 98 5.81 -13.25 -18.72
CA LEU A 98 6.10 -14.49 -18.02
C LEU A 98 7.61 -14.73 -18.01
N ASP A 99 8.16 -15.00 -16.82
CA ASP A 99 9.54 -15.46 -16.65
C ASP A 99 9.59 -16.98 -16.94
N LEU A 100 10.33 -17.40 -17.99
CA LEU A 100 10.46 -18.78 -18.48
C LEU A 100 11.88 -19.33 -18.29
#